data_AF-A0A9D7QM71-F1
#
_entry.id   AF-A0A9D7QM71-F1
#
_cell.length_a   1.000
_cell.length_b   1.000
_cell.length_c   1.000
_cell.angle_alpha   90.00
_cell.angle_beta   90.00
_cell.angle_gamma   90.00
#
_symmetry.space_group_name_H-M   'P 1'
#
loop_
_entity.id
_entity.type
_entity.pdbx_description
1 polymer ?
#
loop_
_entity_poly.entity_id
_entity_poly.type
_entity_poly.pdbx_seq_one_letter_code
_entity_poly.pdbx_strand_id
1 'polypeptide(L)'
;MELFLNSAEIRLLENVPISLRNAAGKQITCATGTLWITFTGNAGDLFLVAGETCHVQGNGLVVAEAIGSASVRIDGPQNIRPLWMSLRNWYREFRPGLPAGHARISGHIGRHGFRNSAP
;
A
#
# COMPACT_ATOMS: atom_id res chain seq x y z
N MET A 1 -15.84 -5.20 35.08
CA MET A 1 -14.80 -4.14 35.05
C MET A 1 -14.20 -4.19 33.66
N GLU A 2 -14.46 -3.17 32.84
CA GLU A 2 -13.92 -3.09 31.47
C GLU A 2 -12.86 -2.00 31.43
N LEU A 3 -11.64 -2.38 31.05
CA LEU A 3 -10.53 -1.46 30.84
C LEU A 3 -10.48 -1.13 29.34
N PHE A 4 -10.80 0.11 28.99
CA PHE A 4 -10.67 0.62 27.64
C PHE A 4 -9.26 1.20 27.47
N LEU A 5 -8.35 0.40 26.92
CA LEU A 5 -7.07 0.89 26.42
C LEU A 5 -7.34 1.63 25.12
N ASN A 6 -7.41 2.95 25.20
CA ASN A 6 -7.61 3.86 24.06
C ASN A 6 -6.45 3.83 23.06
N SER A 7 -5.26 3.38 23.48
CA SER A 7 -4.18 2.95 22.57
C SER A 7 -3.23 2.00 23.29
N ALA A 8 -2.98 0.82 22.71
CA ALA A 8 -1.94 -0.09 23.17
C ALA A 8 -0.74 -0.02 22.21
N GLU A 9 0.45 0.12 22.78
CA GLU A 9 1.71 0.00 22.07
C GLU A 9 2.26 -1.41 22.27
N ILE A 10 2.57 -2.09 21.17
CA ILE A 10 3.07 -3.46 21.16
C ILE A 10 4.52 -3.42 20.74
N ARG A 11 5.40 -4.01 21.54
CA ARG A 11 6.81 -4.19 21.16
C ARG A 11 6.93 -5.41 20.26
N LEU A 12 7.63 -5.22 19.14
CA LEU A 12 7.96 -6.26 18.18
C LEU A 12 9.46 -6.54 18.20
N LEU A 13 9.79 -7.81 18.02
CA LEU A 13 11.15 -8.32 17.95
C LEU A 13 11.43 -8.80 16.53
N GLU A 14 12.69 -8.71 16.13
CA GLU A 14 13.17 -9.30 14.89
C GLU A 14 12.99 -10.82 14.88
N ASN A 15 12.68 -11.38 13.70
CA ASN A 15 12.38 -12.79 13.47
C ASN A 15 11.15 -13.30 14.22
N VAL A 16 10.28 -12.40 14.72
CA VAL A 16 9.03 -12.75 15.42
C VAL A 16 7.86 -12.00 14.77
N PRO A 17 7.39 -12.45 13.58
CA PRO A 17 6.29 -11.80 12.89
C PRO A 17 4.98 -11.99 13.65
N ILE A 18 4.18 -10.93 13.72
CA ILE A 18 2.81 -10.98 14.22
C ILE A 18 1.82 -10.88 13.07
N SER A 19 0.70 -11.58 13.20
CA SER A 19 -0.42 -11.48 12.26
C SER A 19 -1.55 -10.69 12.89
N LEU A 20 -1.88 -9.55 12.30
CA LEU A 20 -3.07 -8.78 12.62
C LEU A 20 -4.21 -9.23 11.73
N ARG A 21 -5.30 -9.68 12.36
CA ARG A 21 -6.53 -10.07 11.68
C ARG A 21 -7.62 -9.04 11.95
N ASN A 22 -8.59 -8.93 11.05
CA ASN A 22 -9.68 -7.95 11.14
C ASN A 22 -9.15 -6.51 11.33
N ALA A 23 -8.02 -6.21 10.70
CA ALA A 23 -7.36 -4.93 10.80
C ALA A 23 -7.85 -3.92 9.75
N ALA A 24 -8.80 -4.29 8.88
CA ALA A 24 -9.33 -3.42 7.85
C ALA A 24 -9.80 -2.08 8.42
N GLY A 25 -9.37 -0.97 7.81
CA GLY A 25 -9.69 0.38 8.25
C GLY A 25 -8.93 0.85 9.50
N LYS A 26 -8.08 0.02 10.13
CA LYS A 26 -7.22 0.44 11.24
C LYS A 26 -6.03 1.25 10.73
N GLN A 27 -5.47 2.04 11.62
CA GLN A 27 -4.25 2.80 11.40
C GLN A 27 -3.09 2.12 12.15
N ILE A 28 -1.98 1.86 11.47
CA ILE A 28 -0.77 1.27 12.04
C ILE A 28 0.30 2.34 12.06
N THR A 29 0.79 2.69 13.26
CA THR A 29 1.87 3.67 13.45
C THR A 29 3.11 2.97 13.99
N CYS A 30 4.26 3.21 13.37
CA CYS A 30 5.55 2.83 13.96
C CYS A 30 5.90 3.86 15.04
N ALA A 31 5.86 3.46 16.30
CA ALA A 31 6.19 4.34 17.42
C ALA A 31 7.71 4.46 17.60
N THR A 32 8.44 3.35 17.47
CA THR A 32 9.92 3.32 17.49
C THR A 32 10.46 2.28 16.52
N GLY A 33 11.73 2.45 16.11
CA GLY A 33 12.43 1.48 15.27
C GLY A 33 11.98 1.48 13.81
N THR A 34 11.96 0.29 13.20
CA THR A 34 11.51 0.07 11.81
C THR A 34 10.63 -1.17 11.75
N LEU A 35 9.48 -1.03 11.10
CA LEU A 35 8.53 -2.11 10.84
C LEU A 35 8.61 -2.54 9.38
N TRP A 36 8.62 -3.84 9.15
CA TRP A 36 8.30 -4.46 7.87
C TRP A 36 6.86 -4.98 7.90
N ILE A 37 6.07 -4.62 6.89
CA ILE A 37 4.64 -4.88 6.85
C ILE A 37 4.24 -5.46 5.49
N THR A 38 3.58 -6.61 5.51
CA THR A 38 2.98 -7.21 4.32
C THR A 38 1.45 -7.14 4.42
N PHE A 39 0.81 -6.61 3.37
CA PHE A 39 -0.64 -6.61 3.23
C PHE A 39 -1.10 -7.74 2.34
N THR A 40 -2.13 -8.47 2.77
CA THR A 40 -2.71 -9.51 1.92
C THR A 40 -3.35 -8.91 0.67
N GLY A 41 -3.00 -9.45 -0.50
CA GLY A 41 -3.52 -8.98 -1.79
C GLY A 41 -2.73 -7.82 -2.41
N ASN A 42 -1.68 -7.32 -1.76
CA ASN A 42 -0.72 -6.40 -2.36
C ASN A 42 0.53 -7.16 -2.83
N ALA A 43 1.12 -6.74 -3.94
CA ALA A 43 2.30 -7.36 -4.55
C ALA A 43 3.63 -6.90 -3.93
N GLY A 44 3.61 -6.23 -2.78
CA GLY A 44 4.81 -5.67 -2.17
C GLY A 44 4.62 -5.35 -0.70
N ASP A 45 5.75 -5.19 -0.04
CA ASP A 45 5.83 -4.86 1.38
C ASP A 45 5.95 -3.36 1.59
N LEU A 46 5.64 -2.94 2.81
CA LEU A 46 5.77 -1.57 3.27
C LEU A 46 6.72 -1.55 4.47
N PHE A 47 7.68 -0.62 4.42
CA PHE A 47 8.51 -0.31 5.58
C PHE A 47 8.02 0.99 6.21
N LEU A 48 7.88 0.99 7.53
CA LEU A 48 7.61 2.20 8.31
C LEU A 48 8.77 2.46 9.27
N VAL A 49 9.29 3.68 9.30
CA VAL A 49 10.19 4.12 10.37
C VAL A 49 9.43 4.85 11.47
N ALA A 50 10.08 5.06 12.62
CA ALA A 50 9.47 5.76 13.75
C ALA A 50 8.80 7.09 13.34
N GLY A 51 7.53 7.24 13.75
CA GLY A 51 6.67 8.37 13.41
C GLY A 51 5.85 8.21 12.14
N GLU A 52 6.16 7.22 11.28
CA GLU A 52 5.38 6.93 10.08
C GLU A 52 4.17 6.05 10.38
N THR A 53 3.16 6.22 9.53
CA THR A 53 1.85 5.60 9.71
C THR A 53 1.26 5.16 8.38
N CYS A 54 0.55 4.02 8.39
CA CYS A 54 -0.23 3.56 7.25
C CYS A 54 -1.65 3.15 7.66
N HIS A 55 -2.52 3.04 6.65
CA HIS A 55 -3.88 2.51 6.83
C HIS A 55 -3.98 1.12 6.23
N VAL A 56 -4.65 0.24 6.96
CA VAL A 56 -4.89 -1.13 6.50
C VAL A 56 -6.03 -1.13 5.48
N GLN A 57 -5.67 -1.45 4.24
CA GLN A 57 -6.61 -1.58 3.13
C GLN A 57 -7.01 -3.05 2.92
N GLY A 58 -8.01 -3.28 2.06
CA GLY A 58 -8.41 -4.61 1.64
C GLY A 58 -9.04 -5.45 2.75
N ASN A 59 -8.73 -6.75 2.78
CA ASN A 59 -9.37 -7.73 3.67
C ASN A 59 -8.92 -7.65 5.14
N GLY A 60 -7.97 -6.76 5.48
CA GLY A 60 -7.57 -6.53 6.86
C GLY A 60 -6.66 -7.60 7.45
N LEU A 61 -6.02 -8.45 6.64
CA LEU A 61 -4.94 -9.33 7.09
C LEU A 61 -3.58 -8.68 6.80
N VAL A 62 -2.85 -8.42 7.88
CA VAL A 62 -1.53 -7.79 7.85
C VAL A 62 -0.54 -8.65 8.62
N VAL A 63 0.65 -8.86 8.07
CA VAL A 63 1.79 -9.40 8.80
C VAL A 63 2.74 -8.24 9.09
N ALA A 64 3.19 -8.12 10.33
CA ALA A 64 4.12 -7.09 10.75
C ALA A 64 5.27 -7.68 11.56
N GLU A 65 6.47 -7.20 11.32
CA GLU A 65 7.70 -7.61 11.99
C GLU A 65 8.59 -6.40 12.25
N ALA A 66 9.39 -6.43 13.33
CA ALA A 66 10.43 -5.44 13.52
C ALA A 66 11.68 -5.81 12.72
N ILE A 67 12.35 -4.81 12.14
CA ILE A 67 13.77 -4.94 11.79
C ILE A 67 14.57 -4.53 13.03
N GLY A 68 15.29 -5.47 13.63
CA GLY A 68 15.88 -5.33 14.96
C GLY A 68 14.84 -5.24 16.10
N SER A 69 14.47 -4.03 16.49
CA SER A 69 13.47 -3.80 17.53
C SER A 69 12.61 -2.60 17.19
N ALA A 70 11.30 -2.77 17.34
CA ALA A 70 10.35 -1.72 17.03
C ALA A 70 9.16 -1.77 17.96
N SER A 71 8.39 -0.71 17.98
CA SER A 71 7.08 -0.71 18.62
C SER A 71 6.02 -0.15 17.69
N VAL A 72 4.83 -0.74 17.79
CA VAL A 72 3.71 -0.44 16.91
C VAL A 72 2.49 -0.06 17.73
N ARG A 73 1.79 0.97 17.27
CA ARG A 73 0.49 1.37 17.80
C ARG A 73 -0.58 1.09 16.75
N ILE A 74 -1.67 0.48 17.18
CA ILE A 74 -2.80 0.14 16.32
C ILE A 74 -4.01 0.87 16.86
N ASP A 75 -4.47 1.86 16.12
CA ASP A 75 -5.63 2.66 16.50
C ASP A 75 -6.89 2.14 15.79
N GLY A 76 -8.05 2.33 16.42
CA GLY A 76 -9.35 1.98 15.84
C GLY A 76 -9.62 2.72 14.52
N PRO A 77 -10.67 2.34 13.77
CA PRO A 77 -11.00 2.98 12.52
C PRO A 77 -11.25 4.48 12.75
N GLN A 78 -10.27 5.30 12.37
CA GLN A 78 -10.38 6.74 12.38
C GLN A 78 -11.27 7.13 11.19
N ASN A 79 -12.40 7.77 11.46
CA ASN A 79 -13.27 8.29 10.42
C ASN A 79 -12.59 9.51 9.76
N ILE A 80 -11.67 9.32 8.81
CA ILE A 80 -11.04 10.45 8.11
C ILE A 80 -10.67 10.17 6.63
N ARG A 81 -10.84 11.25 5.87
CA ARG A 81 -10.95 11.43 4.41
C ARG A 81 -9.68 11.09 3.62
N PRO A 82 -9.79 10.74 2.32
CA PRO A 82 -8.69 10.19 1.55
C PRO A 82 -7.67 11.28 1.22
N LEU A 83 -6.43 11.07 1.64
CA LEU A 83 -5.35 11.98 1.30
C LEU A 83 -4.08 11.18 0.95
N TRP A 84 -3.89 10.94 -0.35
CA TRP A 84 -2.65 10.86 -1.14
C TRP A 84 -1.39 11.65 -0.63
N MET A 85 -1.36 12.15 0.61
CA MET A 85 -0.35 13.04 1.18
C MET A 85 0.83 12.35 1.90
N SER A 86 0.94 11.02 1.87
CA SER A 86 2.17 10.33 2.32
C SER A 86 2.90 9.59 1.19
N LEU A 87 2.54 9.86 -0.07
CA LEU A 87 3.09 9.22 -1.27
C LEU A 87 4.53 9.60 -1.63
N ARG A 88 5.35 10.12 -0.71
CA ARG A 88 6.74 10.50 -1.04
C ARG A 88 7.71 9.32 -1.02
N ASN A 89 7.38 8.22 -0.32
CA ASN A 89 8.20 7.02 -0.26
C ASN A 89 7.62 5.83 -1.06
N TRP A 90 6.29 5.77 -1.24
CA TRP A 90 5.63 4.71 -2.02
C TRP A 90 6.05 4.67 -3.49
N TYR A 91 6.40 5.82 -4.07
CA TYR A 91 6.86 5.91 -5.47
C TYR A 91 8.29 5.40 -5.70
N ARG A 92 9.13 5.25 -4.67
CA ARG A 92 10.53 4.80 -4.86
C ARG A 92 10.70 3.29 -4.95
N GLU A 93 9.75 2.51 -4.41
CA GLU A 93 9.87 1.05 -4.30
C GLU A 93 8.82 0.26 -5.10
N PHE A 94 7.71 0.89 -5.51
CA PHE A 94 6.74 0.26 -6.42
C PHE A 94 7.12 0.50 -7.90
N ARG A 95 7.64 -0.52 -8.59
CA ARG A 95 7.58 -0.60 -10.06
C ARG A 95 6.30 -1.35 -10.47
N PRO A 96 5.20 -0.69 -10.84
CA PRO A 96 4.11 -1.36 -11.52
C PRO A 96 4.60 -1.77 -12.92
N GLY A 97 4.87 -3.06 -13.11
CA GLY A 97 4.97 -3.63 -14.45
C GLY A 97 3.63 -3.43 -15.16
N LEU A 98 3.61 -2.61 -16.21
CA LEU A 98 2.45 -2.52 -17.08
C LEU A 98 2.14 -3.92 -17.64
N PRO A 99 0.88 -4.38 -17.63
CA PRO A 99 0.51 -5.51 -18.45
C PRO A 99 0.68 -5.10 -19.92
N ALA A 100 1.53 -5.83 -20.65
CA ALA A 100 1.60 -5.77 -22.10
C ALA A 100 0.28 -6.30 -22.69
N GLY A 101 -0.73 -5.44 -22.72
CA GLY A 101 -2.03 -5.70 -23.33
C GLY A 101 -1.99 -5.39 -24.82
N HIS A 102 -2.06 -6.45 -25.62
CA HIS A 102 -2.44 -6.52 -27.04
C HIS A 102 -2.95 -5.21 -27.69
N ALA A 103 -2.14 -4.64 -28.59
CA ALA A 103 -2.66 -3.91 -29.74
C ALA A 103 -2.62 -4.84 -30.97
N ARG A 104 -3.69 -5.63 -31.13
CA ARG A 104 -4.03 -6.25 -32.41
C ARG A 104 -4.40 -5.11 -33.36
N ILE A 105 -3.49 -4.74 -34.26
CA ILE A 105 -3.80 -3.80 -35.34
C ILE A 105 -4.69 -4.54 -36.34
N SER A 106 -5.99 -4.31 -36.20
CA SER A 106 -6.99 -4.64 -37.22
C SER A 106 -6.77 -3.72 -38.41
N GLY A 107 -6.59 -4.29 -39.60
CA GLY A 107 -6.47 -3.55 -40.84
C GLY A 107 -7.74 -2.73 -41.11
N HIS A 108 -7.57 -1.44 -41.37
CA HIS A 108 -8.59 -0.61 -42.00
C HIS A 108 -8.02 0.04 -43.25
N ILE A 109 -8.63 -0.37 -44.36
CA ILE A 109 -8.37 0.02 -45.73
C ILE A 109 -8.92 1.44 -45.87
N GLY A 110 -8.03 2.44 -45.93
CA GLY A 110 -8.37 3.84 -46.17
C GLY A 110 -7.95 4.26 -47.57
N ARG A 111 -8.92 4.29 -48.50
CA ARG A 111 -8.78 4.86 -49.85
C ARG A 111 -8.43 6.35 -49.75
N HIS A 112 -7.30 6.77 -50.31
CA HIS A 112 -7.06 8.16 -50.69
C HIS A 112 -7.18 8.31 -52.20
N GLY A 113 -8.29 8.89 -52.63
CA GLY A 113 -8.42 9.56 -53.92
C GLY A 113 -8.48 11.07 -53.71
N PHE A 114 -8.04 11.80 -54.74
CA PHE A 114 -8.12 13.24 -55.08
C PHE A 114 -6.71 13.79 -55.39
N ARG A 115 -6.26 13.77 -56.66
CA ARG A 115 -6.58 14.60 -57.84
C ARG A 115 -6.00 16.02 -57.80
N ASN A 116 -5.33 16.35 -58.92
CA ASN A 116 -5.24 17.63 -59.68
C ASN A 116 -3.76 17.94 -60.03
N SER A 117 -3.36 18.38 -61.22
CA SER A 117 -4.05 18.98 -62.40
C SER A 117 -3.02 19.03 -63.55
N ALA A 118 -3.36 18.64 -64.80
CA ALA A 118 -3.66 19.49 -65.98
C ALA A 118 -2.45 20.27 -66.56
N PRO A 119 -2.50 20.79 -67.81
CA PRO A 119 -3.34 20.50 -68.97
C PRO A 119 -2.61 19.74 -70.09
#